data_AF-A0AAN0JKI5-F1
#
_entry.id   AF-A0AAN0JKI5-F1
#
_cell.length_a   1.000
_cell.length_b   1.000
_cell.length_c   1.000
_cell.angle_alpha   90.00
_cell.angle_beta   90.00
_cell.angle_gamma   90.00
#
_symmetry.space_group_name_H-M   'P 1'
#
loop_
_entity.id
_entity.type
_entity.pdbx_description
1 polymer ?
#
loop_
_entity_poly.entity_id
_entity_poly.type
_entity_poly.pdbx_seq_one_letter_code
_entity_poly.pdbx_strand_id
1 'polypeptide(L)'
;SQDKDGVTCLHIIAKQGDKEIYQYLVPRVRNNPTPKDNADRSPLHYAGRHYEMSVYLIKSFNIHPEDKDSNGFNGLHAACQAGNMRLVLHYLNKLNCNRYLETCDSRGLLYFACLSGHLEMVRILMEKYQLKPVEGDIDAAQSMKGGESIVKLMLRHFYFIKLVRETIKEAERRQILPIATKPRRPFYLLKS
;
A
#
# COMPACT_ATOMS: atom_id res chain seq x y z
N SER A 1 -25.05 -15.81 -12.51
CA SER A 1 -25.49 -16.17 -11.14
C SER A 1 -24.40 -15.78 -10.16
N GLN A 2 -24.76 -15.64 -8.89
CA GLN A 2 -23.85 -15.36 -7.78
C GLN A 2 -24.07 -16.43 -6.71
N ASP A 3 -23.06 -16.69 -5.88
CA ASP A 3 -23.21 -17.54 -4.71
C ASP A 3 -23.88 -16.78 -3.54
N LYS A 4 -23.87 -17.38 -2.34
CA LYS A 4 -24.47 -16.79 -1.13
C LYS A 4 -23.79 -15.50 -0.68
N ASP A 5 -22.53 -15.31 -1.06
CA ASP A 5 -21.71 -14.16 -0.71
C ASP A 5 -21.75 -13.08 -1.80
N GLY A 6 -22.57 -13.25 -2.85
CA GLY A 6 -22.62 -12.33 -3.99
C GLY A 6 -21.45 -12.52 -4.97
N VAL A 7 -20.63 -13.55 -4.78
CA VAL A 7 -19.46 -13.80 -5.62
C VAL A 7 -19.92 -14.40 -6.95
N THR A 8 -19.66 -13.66 -8.02
CA THR A 8 -19.88 -14.10 -9.40
C THR A 8 -18.65 -14.81 -9.99
N CYS A 9 -18.84 -15.49 -11.13
CA CYS A 9 -17.72 -16.09 -11.88
C CYS A 9 -16.64 -15.07 -12.27
N LEU A 10 -16.99 -13.80 -12.50
CA LEU A 10 -16.02 -12.75 -12.84
C LEU A 10 -15.04 -12.46 -11.70
N HIS A 11 -15.48 -12.54 -10.44
CA HIS A 11 -14.57 -12.44 -9.29
C HIS A 11 -13.58 -13.61 -9.27
N ILE A 12 -14.08 -14.83 -9.52
CA ILE A 12 -13.25 -16.04 -9.54
C ILE A 12 -12.21 -15.98 -10.66
N ILE A 13 -12.63 -15.59 -11.88
CA ILE A 13 -11.72 -15.42 -13.03
C ILE A 13 -10.66 -14.36 -12.73
N ALA A 14 -11.06 -13.23 -12.13
CA ALA A 14 -10.09 -12.20 -11.73
C ALA A 14 -9.13 -12.69 -10.64
N LYS A 15 -9.60 -13.51 -9.70
CA LYS A 15 -8.78 -14.16 -8.66
C LYS A 15 -7.75 -15.13 -9.24
N GLN A 16 -8.06 -15.80 -10.35
CA GLN A 16 -7.13 -16.70 -11.06
C GLN A 16 -6.22 -15.94 -12.04
N GLY A 17 -6.57 -14.70 -12.38
CA GLY A 17 -5.81 -13.88 -13.33
C GLY A 17 -6.08 -14.20 -14.79
N ASP A 18 -7.14 -14.95 -15.10
CA ASP A 18 -7.48 -15.41 -16.45
C ASP A 18 -8.08 -14.27 -17.30
N LYS A 19 -7.24 -13.30 -17.65
CA LYS A 19 -7.61 -12.09 -18.41
C LYS A 19 -8.27 -12.45 -19.74
N GLU A 20 -7.78 -13.47 -20.43
CA GLU A 20 -8.32 -13.93 -21.72
C GLU A 20 -9.77 -14.45 -21.58
N ILE A 21 -10.04 -15.24 -20.54
CA ILE A 21 -11.40 -15.72 -20.25
C ILE A 21 -12.30 -14.55 -19.87
N TYR A 22 -11.79 -13.62 -19.06
CA TYR A 22 -12.53 -12.43 -18.68
C TYR A 22 -12.93 -11.60 -19.92
N GLN A 23 -11.97 -11.33 -20.81
CA GLN A 23 -12.20 -10.62 -22.07
C GLN A 23 -13.21 -11.33 -22.97
N TYR A 24 -13.18 -12.66 -23.01
CA TYR A 24 -14.14 -13.45 -23.78
C TYR A 24 -15.57 -13.35 -23.21
N LEU A 25 -15.72 -13.30 -21.89
CA LEU A 25 -17.04 -13.28 -21.24
C LEU A 25 -17.67 -11.90 -21.16
N VAL A 26 -16.89 -10.83 -20.96
CA VAL A 26 -17.41 -9.47 -20.76
C VAL A 26 -18.44 -9.04 -21.81
N PRO A 27 -18.23 -9.24 -23.13
CA PRO A 27 -19.23 -8.88 -24.15
C PRO A 27 -20.57 -9.64 -24.02
N ARG A 28 -20.60 -10.75 -23.28
CA ARG A 28 -21.78 -11.61 -23.06
C ARG A 28 -22.43 -11.36 -21.69
N VAL A 29 -21.84 -10.49 -20.86
CA VAL A 29 -22.40 -10.11 -19.56
C VAL A 29 -23.49 -9.09 -19.78
N ARG A 30 -24.75 -9.45 -19.50
CA ARG A 30 -25.91 -8.58 -19.68
C ARG A 30 -26.06 -7.48 -18.63
N ASN A 31 -25.48 -7.68 -17.45
CA ASN A 31 -25.66 -6.79 -16.30
C ASN A 31 -24.44 -5.89 -16.13
N ASN A 32 -23.62 -6.17 -15.12
CA ASN A 32 -22.45 -5.39 -14.76
C ASN A 32 -21.19 -6.22 -15.04
N PRO A 33 -20.26 -5.76 -15.90
CA PRO A 33 -18.99 -6.45 -16.16
C PRO A 33 -18.03 -6.39 -14.98
N THR A 34 -18.25 -5.51 -14.00
CA THR A 34 -17.50 -5.43 -12.74
C THR A 34 -18.47 -5.49 -11.56
N PRO A 35 -19.14 -6.64 -11.33
CA PRO A 35 -20.12 -6.79 -10.26
C PRO A 35 -19.45 -6.61 -8.89
N LYS A 36 -20.22 -6.28 -7.87
CA LYS A 36 -19.76 -6.27 -6.48
C LYS A 36 -20.35 -7.46 -5.74
N ASP A 37 -19.56 -8.08 -4.87
CA ASP A 37 -20.04 -9.08 -3.91
C ASP A 37 -20.74 -8.41 -2.70
N ASN A 38 -21.19 -9.20 -1.73
CA ASN A 38 -21.91 -8.69 -0.55
C ASN A 38 -21.03 -7.84 0.38
N ALA A 39 -19.71 -7.85 0.20
CA ALA A 39 -18.75 -7.00 0.90
C ALA A 39 -18.35 -5.77 0.07
N ASP A 40 -19.08 -5.46 -1.01
CA ASP A 40 -18.78 -4.40 -1.98
C ASP A 40 -17.47 -4.60 -2.78
N ARG A 41 -16.90 -5.82 -2.78
CA ARG A 41 -15.66 -6.09 -3.52
C ARG A 41 -15.97 -6.33 -4.98
N SER A 42 -15.29 -5.57 -5.83
CA SER A 42 -15.26 -5.81 -7.27
C SER A 42 -14.21 -6.86 -7.67
N PRO A 43 -14.22 -7.38 -8.91
CA PRO A 43 -13.16 -8.24 -9.43
C PRO A 43 -11.73 -7.70 -9.24
N LEU A 44 -11.56 -6.37 -9.18
CA LEU A 44 -10.25 -5.76 -8.95
C LEU A 44 -9.67 -6.09 -7.56
N HIS A 45 -10.51 -6.22 -6.54
CA HIS A 45 -10.09 -6.62 -5.19
C HIS A 45 -9.56 -8.05 -5.16
N TYR A 46 -10.08 -8.91 -6.03
CA TYR A 46 -9.64 -10.31 -6.16
C TYR A 46 -8.38 -10.45 -7.02
N ALA A 47 -8.11 -9.50 -7.91
CA ALA A 47 -7.01 -9.54 -8.86
C ALA A 47 -5.63 -9.14 -8.28
N GLY A 48 -5.49 -8.90 -6.97
CA GLY A 48 -4.25 -8.37 -6.37
C GLY A 48 -2.97 -9.16 -6.68
N ARG A 49 -3.08 -10.46 -7.01
CA ARG A 49 -1.96 -11.33 -7.43
C ARG A 49 -1.58 -11.22 -8.91
N HIS A 50 -2.42 -10.61 -9.75
CA HIS A 50 -2.33 -10.71 -11.21
C HIS A 50 -2.23 -9.33 -11.86
N TYR A 51 -0.99 -8.93 -12.18
CA TYR A 51 -0.70 -7.60 -12.72
C TYR A 51 -1.48 -7.30 -14.01
N GLU A 52 -1.42 -8.21 -14.97
CA GLU A 52 -2.05 -8.06 -16.29
C GLU A 52 -3.58 -7.97 -16.17
N MET A 53 -4.16 -8.75 -15.26
CA MET A 53 -5.60 -8.74 -14.99
C MET A 53 -6.04 -7.43 -14.33
N SER A 54 -5.35 -6.99 -13.28
CA SER A 54 -5.64 -5.71 -12.63
C SER A 54 -5.53 -4.53 -13.58
N VAL A 55 -4.46 -4.46 -14.38
CA VAL A 55 -4.26 -3.38 -15.36
C VAL A 55 -5.33 -3.41 -16.45
N TYR A 56 -5.74 -4.60 -16.90
CA TYR A 56 -6.83 -4.74 -17.86
C TYR A 56 -8.15 -4.22 -17.27
N LEU A 57 -8.49 -4.61 -16.03
CA LEU A 57 -9.71 -4.17 -15.37
C LEU A 57 -9.78 -2.64 -15.25
N ILE A 58 -8.70 -2.00 -14.80
CA ILE A 58 -8.63 -0.53 -14.63
C ILE A 58 -8.73 0.21 -15.97
N LYS A 59 -8.12 -0.33 -17.03
CA LYS A 59 -8.14 0.32 -18.35
C LYS A 59 -9.45 0.13 -19.09
N SER A 60 -10.15 -0.97 -18.85
CA SER A 60 -11.33 -1.37 -19.63
C SER A 60 -12.64 -0.98 -18.96
N PHE A 61 -12.61 -0.75 -17.65
CA PHE A 61 -13.80 -0.41 -16.86
C PHE A 61 -13.53 0.84 -16.02
N ASN A 62 -14.57 1.59 -15.71
CA ASN A 62 -14.48 2.79 -14.86
C ASN A 62 -14.36 2.41 -13.37
N ILE A 63 -13.30 1.67 -13.04
CA ILE A 63 -12.96 1.24 -11.68
C ILE A 63 -11.54 1.68 -11.34
N HIS A 64 -11.30 1.97 -10.07
CA HIS A 64 -10.02 2.49 -9.59
C HIS A 64 -9.44 1.60 -8.47
N PRO A 65 -8.10 1.48 -8.34
CA PRO A 65 -7.49 0.73 -7.24
C PRO A 65 -7.82 1.24 -5.84
N GLU A 66 -8.31 2.48 -5.73
CA GLU A 66 -8.74 3.08 -4.47
C GLU A 66 -10.21 2.87 -4.15
N ASP A 67 -10.99 2.30 -5.08
CA ASP A 67 -12.37 1.93 -4.80
C ASP A 67 -12.40 0.99 -3.60
N LYS A 68 -13.21 1.36 -2.61
CA LYS A 68 -13.27 0.68 -1.32
C LYS A 68 -14.40 -0.33 -1.29
N ASP A 69 -14.12 -1.46 -0.67
CA ASP A 69 -15.11 -2.40 -0.17
C ASP A 69 -15.78 -1.85 1.12
N SER A 70 -16.71 -2.61 1.70
CA SER A 70 -17.48 -2.18 2.88
C SER A 70 -16.63 -2.00 4.15
N ASN A 71 -15.40 -2.55 4.20
CA ASN A 71 -14.42 -2.35 5.27
C ASN A 71 -13.36 -1.29 4.92
N GLY A 72 -13.47 -0.59 3.80
CA GLY A 72 -12.44 0.33 3.35
C GLY A 72 -11.21 -0.36 2.72
N PHE A 73 -11.25 -1.68 2.53
CA PHE A 73 -10.19 -2.42 1.82
C PHE A 73 -10.29 -2.10 0.33
N ASN A 74 -9.15 -1.97 -0.36
CA ASN A 74 -9.11 -1.52 -1.75
C ASN A 74 -8.13 -2.36 -2.57
N GLY A 75 -8.04 -2.09 -3.87
CA GLY A 75 -7.15 -2.81 -4.78
C GLY A 75 -5.67 -2.71 -4.41
N LEU A 76 -5.23 -1.58 -3.84
CA LEU A 76 -3.85 -1.42 -3.38
C LEU A 76 -3.54 -2.25 -2.12
N HIS A 77 -4.49 -2.33 -1.18
CA HIS A 77 -4.41 -3.26 -0.05
C HIS A 77 -4.32 -4.72 -0.53
N ALA A 78 -5.14 -5.10 -1.52
CA ALA A 78 -5.10 -6.43 -2.12
C ALA A 78 -3.75 -6.76 -2.78
N ALA A 79 -3.15 -5.80 -3.49
CA ALA A 79 -1.83 -5.96 -4.08
C ALA A 79 -0.72 -6.13 -3.02
N CYS A 80 -0.80 -5.36 -1.92
CA CYS A 80 0.12 -5.50 -0.78
C CYS A 80 -0.04 -6.86 -0.11
N GLN A 81 -1.26 -7.27 0.23
CA GLN A 81 -1.54 -8.57 0.85
C GLN A 81 -1.11 -9.74 -0.03
N ALA A 82 -1.25 -9.59 -1.35
CA ALA A 82 -0.79 -10.56 -2.34
C ALA A 82 0.73 -10.62 -2.51
N GLY A 83 1.49 -9.65 -1.98
CA GLY A 83 2.93 -9.59 -2.20
C GLY A 83 3.34 -9.12 -3.60
N ASN A 84 2.40 -8.60 -4.40
CA ASN A 84 2.65 -8.24 -5.79
C ASN A 84 3.34 -6.88 -5.90
N MET A 85 4.66 -6.86 -5.70
CA MET A 85 5.48 -5.66 -5.73
C MET A 85 5.33 -4.86 -7.03
N ARG A 86 5.23 -5.55 -8.17
CA ARG A 86 5.07 -4.91 -9.49
C ARG A 86 3.77 -4.12 -9.56
N LEU A 87 2.67 -4.70 -9.05
CA LEU A 87 1.37 -4.05 -9.04
C LEU A 87 1.32 -2.89 -8.04
N VAL A 88 1.88 -3.07 -6.83
CA VAL A 88 1.99 -1.99 -5.82
C VAL A 88 2.75 -0.78 -6.40
N LEU A 89 3.89 -1.00 -7.04
CA LEU A 89 4.66 0.08 -7.67
C LEU A 89 3.91 0.73 -8.84
N HIS A 90 3.11 -0.02 -9.58
CA HIS A 90 2.27 0.53 -10.64
C HIS A 90 1.21 1.46 -10.07
N TYR A 91 0.46 1.01 -9.07
CA TYR A 91 -0.55 1.84 -8.41
C TYR A 91 0.05 3.11 -7.79
N LEU A 92 1.15 2.98 -7.04
CA LEU A 92 1.77 4.11 -6.36
C LEU A 92 2.46 5.10 -7.31
N ASN A 93 3.13 4.64 -8.37
CA ASN A 93 3.95 5.52 -9.22
C ASN A 93 3.31 5.90 -10.55
N LYS A 94 2.40 5.08 -11.08
CA LYS A 94 1.75 5.34 -12.38
C LYS A 94 0.35 5.89 -12.22
N LEU A 95 -0.39 5.42 -11.22
CA LEU A 95 -1.75 5.88 -10.93
C LEU A 95 -1.81 6.89 -9.78
N ASN A 96 -0.67 7.19 -9.14
CA ASN A 96 -0.54 8.12 -8.02
C ASN A 96 -1.50 7.81 -6.86
N CYS A 97 -1.76 6.52 -6.61
CA CYS A 97 -2.68 6.13 -5.55
C CYS A 97 -2.22 6.63 -4.18
N ASN A 98 -3.17 7.06 -3.35
CA ASN A 98 -2.96 7.51 -1.99
C ASN A 98 -2.51 6.33 -1.12
N ARG A 99 -1.26 6.41 -0.66
CA ARG A 99 -0.60 5.42 0.19
C ARG A 99 -1.05 5.42 1.66
N TYR A 100 -1.85 6.41 2.06
CA TYR A 100 -2.33 6.59 3.43
C TYR A 100 -3.79 6.17 3.62
N LEU A 101 -4.38 5.52 2.62
CA LEU A 101 -5.71 4.94 2.78
C LEU A 101 -5.65 3.77 3.76
N GLU A 102 -6.66 3.69 4.63
CA GLU A 102 -6.79 2.67 5.67
C GLU A 102 -8.19 2.06 5.62
N THR A 103 -8.30 0.83 6.14
CA THR A 103 -9.58 0.17 6.42
C THR A 103 -10.26 0.79 7.65
N CYS A 104 -11.51 0.40 7.92
CA CYS A 104 -12.24 0.81 9.13
C CYS A 104 -11.50 0.42 10.42
N ASP A 105 -10.72 -0.68 10.38
CA ASP A 105 -9.88 -1.14 11.48
C ASP A 105 -8.50 -0.45 11.54
N SER A 106 -8.33 0.70 10.89
CA SER A 106 -7.07 1.47 10.82
C SER A 106 -5.89 0.65 10.28
N ARG A 107 -6.14 -0.25 9.32
CA ARG A 107 -5.09 -1.04 8.66
C ARG A 107 -4.72 -0.41 7.32
N GLY A 108 -3.45 -0.04 7.17
CA GLY A 108 -2.90 0.54 5.95
C GLY A 108 -2.01 -0.41 5.16
N LEU A 109 -1.22 0.13 4.22
CA LEU A 109 -0.38 -0.67 3.31
C LEU A 109 0.66 -1.54 4.03
N LEU A 110 1.27 -1.04 5.11
CA LEU A 110 2.29 -1.79 5.86
C LEU A 110 1.70 -3.06 6.49
N TYR A 111 0.52 -2.97 7.10
CA TYR A 111 -0.20 -4.10 7.66
C TYR A 111 -0.36 -5.23 6.63
N PHE A 112 -0.90 -4.91 5.45
CA PHE A 112 -1.12 -5.92 4.41
C PHE A 112 0.19 -6.41 3.79
N ALA A 113 1.20 -5.55 3.64
CA ALA A 113 2.53 -5.97 3.19
C ALA A 113 3.21 -6.93 4.19
N CYS A 114 3.01 -6.74 5.50
CA CYS A 114 3.47 -7.67 6.54
C CYS A 114 2.82 -9.04 6.38
N LEU A 115 1.49 -9.09 6.20
CA LEU A 115 0.75 -10.34 5.98
C LEU A 115 1.18 -11.08 4.72
N SER A 116 1.81 -10.39 3.76
CA SER A 116 2.34 -11.03 2.56
C SER A 116 3.66 -11.77 2.82
N GLY A 117 4.39 -11.43 3.88
CA GLY A 117 5.73 -11.95 4.18
C GLY A 117 6.85 -11.38 3.28
N HIS A 118 6.55 -10.44 2.38
CA HIS A 118 7.52 -9.88 1.44
C HIS A 118 8.35 -8.76 2.08
N LEU A 119 9.49 -9.11 2.69
CA LEU A 119 10.43 -8.18 3.35
C LEU A 119 10.82 -6.98 2.48
N GLU A 120 11.09 -7.22 1.19
CA GLU A 120 11.46 -6.18 0.24
C GLU A 120 10.37 -5.12 0.07
N MET A 121 9.11 -5.55 -0.01
CA MET A 121 7.97 -4.67 -0.15
C MET A 121 7.85 -3.77 1.07
N VAL A 122 7.91 -4.34 2.28
CA VAL A 122 7.86 -3.58 3.54
C VAL A 122 8.99 -2.55 3.57
N ARG A 123 10.22 -2.95 3.22
CA ARG A 123 11.36 -2.04 3.20
C ARG A 123 11.14 -0.86 2.26
N ILE A 124 10.70 -1.11 1.03
CA ILE A 124 10.44 -0.04 0.06
C ILE A 124 9.32 0.87 0.55
N LEU A 125 8.24 0.32 1.11
CA LEU A 125 7.14 1.12 1.68
C LEU A 125 7.61 2.02 2.82
N MET A 126 8.53 1.56 3.67
CA MET A 126 9.09 2.36 4.76
C MET A 126 10.11 3.39 4.26
N GLU A 127 11.08 2.99 3.45
CA GLU A 127 12.21 3.84 3.09
C GLU A 127 11.87 4.82 1.97
N LYS A 128 11.24 4.33 0.89
CA LYS A 128 10.93 5.12 -0.30
C LYS A 128 9.58 5.81 -0.21
N TYR A 129 8.60 5.18 0.45
CA TYR A 129 7.27 5.77 0.60
C TYR A 129 7.02 6.42 1.96
N GLN A 130 8.03 6.39 2.85
CA GLN A 130 8.04 7.03 4.17
C GLN A 130 6.90 6.60 5.09
N LEU A 131 6.34 5.40 4.87
CA LEU A 131 5.34 4.85 5.77
C LEU A 131 5.99 4.44 7.09
N LYS A 132 5.39 4.85 8.20
CA LYS A 132 5.88 4.55 9.54
C LYS A 132 5.09 3.36 10.07
N PRO A 133 5.76 2.30 10.57
CA PRO A 133 5.07 1.17 11.15
C PRO A 133 4.35 1.60 12.44
N VAL A 134 3.16 1.05 12.64
CA VAL A 134 2.41 1.11 13.90
C VAL A 134 2.41 -0.27 14.57
N GLU A 135 1.96 -0.35 15.82
CA GLU A 135 1.91 -1.59 16.60
C GLU A 135 1.18 -2.71 15.83
N GLY A 136 0.03 -2.38 15.24
CA GLY A 136 -0.74 -3.33 14.44
C GLY A 136 0.00 -3.93 13.24
N ASP A 137 0.98 -3.24 12.66
CA ASP A 137 1.81 -3.77 11.56
C ASP A 137 2.83 -4.80 12.07
N ILE A 138 3.33 -4.59 13.30
CA ILE A 138 4.26 -5.49 13.97
C ILE A 138 3.53 -6.79 14.33
N ASP A 139 2.31 -6.69 14.86
CA ASP A 139 1.46 -7.85 15.15
C ASP A 139 1.18 -8.67 13.88
N ALA A 140 0.87 -7.98 12.78
CA ALA A 140 0.69 -8.64 11.47
C ALA A 140 1.95 -9.38 11.03
N ALA A 141 3.13 -8.76 11.17
CA ALA A 141 4.39 -9.40 10.83
C ALA A 141 4.68 -10.63 11.70
N GLN A 142 4.40 -10.55 13.01
CA GLN A 142 4.59 -11.67 13.94
C GLN A 142 3.65 -12.84 13.67
N SER A 143 2.44 -12.56 13.16
CA SER A 143 1.48 -13.62 12.80
C SER A 143 1.96 -14.49 11.63
N MET A 144 2.90 -14.00 10.82
CA MET A 144 3.44 -14.71 9.67
C MET A 144 4.58 -15.65 10.06
N LYS A 145 4.53 -16.88 9.55
CA LYS A 145 5.65 -17.83 9.70
C LYS A 145 6.92 -17.25 9.06
N GLY A 146 7.94 -16.99 9.87
CA GLY A 146 9.19 -16.38 9.42
C GLY A 146 9.19 -14.84 9.35
N GLY A 147 8.16 -14.18 9.88
CA GLY A 147 8.05 -12.72 9.92
C GLY A 147 9.09 -11.99 10.80
N GLU A 148 9.97 -12.71 11.47
CA GLU A 148 11.05 -12.16 12.31
C GLU A 148 11.90 -11.12 11.59
N SER A 149 12.19 -11.33 10.30
CA SER A 149 13.00 -10.39 9.52
C SER A 149 12.28 -9.06 9.30
N ILE A 150 10.95 -9.11 9.13
CA ILE A 150 10.11 -7.93 8.96
C ILE A 150 10.00 -7.18 10.29
N VAL A 151 9.79 -7.90 11.40
CA VAL A 151 9.79 -7.31 12.75
C VAL A 151 11.14 -6.65 13.04
N LYS A 152 12.26 -7.34 12.78
CA LYS A 152 13.62 -6.79 12.95
C LYS A 152 13.83 -5.54 12.09
N LEU A 153 13.34 -5.53 10.85
CA LEU A 153 13.40 -4.35 9.98
C LEU A 153 12.61 -3.17 10.57
N MET A 154 11.37 -3.40 11.01
CA MET A 154 10.50 -2.37 11.59
C MET A 154 11.08 -1.80 12.88
N LEU A 155 11.52 -2.68 13.80
CA LEU A 155 12.16 -2.28 15.05
C LEU A 155 13.48 -1.56 14.80
N ARG A 156 14.32 -2.05 13.88
CA ARG A 156 15.58 -1.36 13.53
C ARG A 156 15.28 0.06 13.05
N HIS A 157 14.31 0.25 12.18
CA HIS A 157 13.98 1.58 11.67
C HIS A 157 13.38 2.47 12.78
N PHE A 158 12.57 1.90 13.68
CA PHE A 158 11.99 2.61 14.83
C PHE A 158 13.06 3.05 15.85
N TYR A 159 13.91 2.12 16.31
CA TYR A 159 14.98 2.39 17.28
C TYR A 159 16.13 3.19 16.68
N PHE A 160 16.50 2.99 15.42
CA PHE A 160 17.53 3.79 14.76
C PHE A 160 17.11 5.26 14.67
N ILE A 161 15.87 5.55 14.25
CA ILE A 161 15.36 6.93 14.21
C ILE A 161 15.30 7.53 15.62
N LYS A 162 14.86 6.77 16.62
CA LYS A 162 14.82 7.24 18.02
C LYS A 162 16.22 7.57 18.53
N LEU A 163 17.18 6.67 18.34
CA LEU A 163 18.57 6.83 18.77
C LEU A 163 19.26 8.00 18.05
N VAL A 164 19.08 8.15 16.74
CA VAL A 164 19.62 9.29 15.97
C VAL A 164 19.04 10.60 16.48
N ARG A 165 17.73 10.67 16.78
CA ARG A 165 17.12 11.88 17.34
C ARG A 165 17.63 12.21 18.74
N GLU A 166 17.82 11.21 19.60
CA GLU A 166 18.33 11.40 20.96
C GLU A 166 19.80 11.84 20.94
N THR A 167 20.63 11.22 20.09
CA THR A 167 22.04 11.61 19.93
C THR A 167 22.20 13.00 19.33
N ILE A 168 21.36 13.40 18.35
CA ILE A 168 21.33 14.77 17.84
C ILE A 168 20.92 15.75 18.95
N LYS A 169 19.84 15.48 19.70
CA LYS A 169 19.42 16.32 20.82
C LYS A 169 20.50 16.48 21.89
N GLU A 170 21.21 15.40 22.19
CA GLU A 170 22.31 15.43 23.16
C GLU A 170 23.53 16.20 22.62
N ALA A 171 23.86 16.04 21.33
CA ALA A 171 24.92 16.81 20.68
C ALA A 171 24.60 18.31 20.62
N GLU A 172 23.34 18.69 20.41
CA GLU A 172 22.85 20.07 20.48
C GLU A 172 22.94 20.63 21.91
N ARG A 173 22.49 19.87 22.93
CA ARG A 173 22.61 20.26 24.35
C ARG A 173 24.05 20.51 24.76
N ARG A 174 24.96 19.67 24.29
CA ARG A 174 26.40 19.76 24.56
C ARG A 174 27.13 20.75 23.64
N GLN A 175 26.42 21.44 22.75
CA GLN A 175 26.98 22.39 21.77
C GLN A 175 28.11 21.78 20.90
N ILE A 176 28.05 20.47 20.64
CA ILE A 176 29.08 19.74 19.89
C ILE A 176 28.90 19.95 18.37
N LEU A 177 27.66 20.18 17.93
CA LEU A 177 27.37 20.56 16.56
C LEU A 177 27.64 22.07 16.39
N PRO A 178 28.33 22.50 15.31
CA PRO A 178 28.52 23.92 15.05
C PRO A 178 27.14 24.57 15.00
N ILE A 179 26.90 25.52 15.91
CA ILE A 179 25.67 26.31 15.96
C ILE A 179 25.41 26.77 14.53
N ALA A 180 24.33 26.28 13.91
CA ALA A 180 23.90 26.77 12.62
C ALA A 180 23.61 28.26 12.82
N THR A 181 24.60 29.11 12.51
CA THR A 181 24.46 30.55 12.57
C THR A 181 23.29 30.88 11.66
N LYS A 182 22.21 31.41 12.24
CA LYS A 182 21.05 31.91 11.51
C LYS A 182 21.54 32.63 10.25
N PRO A 183 20.95 32.40 9.07
CA PRO A 183 21.36 33.08 7.86
C PRO A 183 21.32 34.59 8.12
N ARG A 184 22.48 35.26 7.99
CA ARG A 184 22.56 36.73 8.08
C ARG A 184 21.59 37.27 7.04
N ARG A 185 20.64 38.11 7.48
CA ARG A 185 19.71 38.79 6.58
C ARG A 185 20.51 39.49 5.47
N PRO A 186 20.07 39.45 4.20
CA PRO A 186 20.72 40.21 3.15
C PRO A 186 20.66 41.70 3.52
N PHE A 187 21.84 42.32 3.66
CA PHE A 187 21.96 43.77 3.66
C PHE A 187 21.61 44.24 2.25
N TYR A 188 20.36 44.62 2.02
CA TYR A 188 20.04 45.47 0.89
C TYR A 188 20.57 46.86 1.22
N LEU A 189 21.73 47.18 0.66
CA LEU A 189 22.22 48.56 0.57
C LEU A 189 21.22 49.35 -0.28
N LEU A 190 20.51 50.26 0.37
CA LEU A 190 19.97 51.46 -0.26
C LEU A 190 21.13 52.17 -0.96
N LYS A 191 21.06 52.28 -2.29
CA LYS A 191 21.74 53.34 -3.02
C LYS A 191 20.68 54.13 -3.77
N SER A 192 20.55 55.38 -3.32
CA SER A 192 20.23 56.62 -4.04
C SER A 192 19.46 56.51 -5.35
#